data_AF-A0A7X9ZJM3-F1
#
_entry.id   AF-A0A7X9ZJM3-F1
#
_cell.length_a   1.000
_cell.length_b   1.000
_cell.length_c   1.000
_cell.angle_alpha   90.00
_cell.angle_beta   90.00
_cell.angle_gamma   90.00
#
_symmetry.space_group_name_H-M   'P 1'
#
loop_
_entity.id
_entity.type
_entity.pdbx_description
1 polymer ?
#
loop_
_entity_poly.entity_id
_entity_poly.type
_entity_poly.pdbx_seq_one_letter_code
_entity_poly.pdbx_strand_id
1 'polypeptide(L)'
;MSKILNTQLTGIFNRLEKQALDIQMAAQCLIQAIGGEGYVYVKGYEDLKFYEAFVLNSNEKLESSRSLDDLKSMSEIDSTDRVFLFSPFYNEDVEQDVQRLIELDVDFVLVCNNPKRDDFPEHLMHYVNLSTPRPIVYTEDYDKIVQPHAMAFNYVYYEIYTQMIEMTRDLNL
;
A
#
# COMPACT_ATOMS: atom_id res chain seq x y z
N MET A 1 -21.55 8.37 20.21
CA MET A 1 -20.16 8.23 19.70
C MET A 1 -19.97 7.06 18.73
N SER A 2 -20.32 5.80 19.07
CA SER A 2 -20.18 4.65 18.14
C SER A 2 -20.84 4.85 16.76
N LYS A 3 -22.04 5.47 16.70
CA LYS A 3 -22.73 5.77 15.43
C LYS A 3 -21.95 6.75 14.53
N ILE A 4 -21.24 7.73 15.11
CA ILE A 4 -20.44 8.72 14.37
C ILE A 4 -19.24 8.03 13.73
N LEU A 5 -18.50 7.23 14.52
CA LEU A 5 -17.36 6.47 14.02
C LEU A 5 -17.77 5.59 12.84
N ASN A 6 -18.85 4.82 12.97
CA ASN A 6 -19.34 3.95 11.89
C ASN A 6 -19.69 4.74 10.62
N THR A 7 -20.46 5.83 10.73
CA THR A 7 -20.80 6.66 9.56
C THR A 7 -19.57 7.21 8.85
N GLN A 8 -18.56 7.64 9.62
CA GLN A 8 -17.32 8.18 9.04
C GLN A 8 -16.45 7.08 8.40
N LEU A 9 -16.37 5.90 9.02
CA LEU A 9 -15.69 4.73 8.45
C LEU A 9 -16.35 4.28 7.14
N THR A 10 -17.67 4.20 7.09
CA THR A 10 -18.40 3.93 5.83
C THR A 10 -18.04 4.96 4.77
N GLY A 11 -17.92 6.24 5.13
CA GLY A 11 -17.47 7.28 4.21
C GLY A 11 -16.05 7.05 3.68
N ILE A 12 -15.13 6.52 4.49
CA ILE A 12 -13.77 6.13 4.05
C ILE A 12 -13.85 4.93 3.11
N PHE A 13 -14.54 3.86 3.49
CA PHE A 13 -14.65 2.65 2.66
C PHE A 13 -15.29 2.95 1.30
N ASN A 14 -16.32 3.79 1.24
CA ASN A 14 -16.92 4.22 -0.03
C ASN A 14 -15.95 5.05 -0.91
N ARG A 15 -14.91 5.67 -0.34
CA ARG A 15 -13.85 6.34 -1.13
C ARG A 15 -12.79 5.35 -1.59
N LEU A 16 -12.44 4.37 -0.77
CA LEU A 16 -11.54 3.28 -1.16
C LEU A 16 -12.14 2.43 -2.28
N GLU A 17 -13.42 2.08 -2.18
CA GLU A 17 -14.16 1.33 -3.22
C GLU A 17 -14.14 2.05 -4.58
N LYS A 18 -14.18 3.38 -4.59
CA LYS A 18 -14.08 4.18 -5.84
C LYS A 18 -12.72 4.12 -6.51
N GLN A 19 -11.70 3.59 -5.83
CA GLN A 19 -10.35 3.37 -6.37
C GLN A 19 -10.14 1.94 -6.83
N ALA A 20 -11.21 1.20 -7.15
CA ALA A 20 -11.13 -0.20 -7.57
C ALA A 20 -10.15 -0.41 -8.74
N LEU A 21 -10.11 0.50 -9.71
CA LEU A 21 -9.16 0.41 -10.83
C LEU A 21 -7.71 0.60 -10.37
N ASP A 22 -7.44 1.59 -9.51
CA ASP A 22 -6.10 1.84 -8.98
C ASP A 22 -5.60 0.66 -8.15
N ILE A 23 -6.49 0.09 -7.32
CA ILE A 23 -6.23 -1.10 -6.52
C ILE A 23 -5.97 -2.33 -7.40
N GLN A 24 -6.74 -2.49 -8.48
CA GLN A 24 -6.53 -3.56 -9.46
C GLN A 24 -5.17 -3.41 -10.15
N MET A 25 -4.78 -2.20 -10.55
CA MET A 25 -3.47 -1.93 -11.16
C MET A 25 -2.32 -2.20 -10.17
N ALA A 26 -2.50 -1.86 -8.90
CA ALA A 26 -1.54 -2.21 -7.85
C ALA A 26 -1.38 -3.74 -7.71
N ALA A 27 -2.48 -4.50 -7.67
CA ALA A 27 -2.42 -5.96 -7.65
C ALA A 27 -1.72 -6.54 -8.88
N GLN A 28 -2.03 -6.01 -10.07
CA GLN A 28 -1.39 -6.42 -11.33
C GLN A 28 0.10 -6.10 -11.36
N CYS A 29 0.53 -4.99 -10.77
CA CYS A 29 1.94 -4.67 -10.62
C CYS A 29 2.64 -5.73 -9.75
N LEU A 30 2.12 -5.98 -8.55
CA LEU A 30 2.77 -6.88 -7.59
C LEU A 30 2.80 -8.34 -8.05
N ILE A 31 1.74 -8.82 -8.73
CA ILE A 31 1.69 -10.22 -9.20
C ILE A 31 2.74 -10.54 -10.27
N GLN A 32 3.21 -9.53 -11.02
CA GLN A 32 4.24 -9.73 -12.04
C GLN A 32 5.56 -10.27 -11.45
N ALA A 33 5.91 -9.88 -10.22
CA ALA A 33 7.07 -10.47 -9.52
C ALA A 33 6.82 -11.95 -9.20
N ILE A 34 5.67 -12.27 -8.63
CA ILE A 34 5.34 -13.63 -8.16
C ILE A 34 5.27 -14.62 -9.33
N GLY A 35 4.71 -14.21 -10.47
CA GLY A 35 4.64 -15.04 -11.68
C GLY A 35 5.97 -15.13 -12.46
N GLY A 36 6.96 -14.28 -12.14
CA GLY A 36 8.18 -14.06 -12.93
C GLY A 36 9.49 -14.49 -12.27
N GLU A 37 9.44 -15.30 -11.20
CA GLU A 37 10.59 -15.70 -10.35
C GLU A 37 11.19 -14.59 -9.46
N GLY A 38 10.61 -13.39 -9.46
CA GLY A 38 11.04 -12.26 -8.63
C GLY A 38 10.40 -12.22 -7.24
N TYR A 39 10.76 -11.20 -6.46
CA TYR A 39 10.24 -10.96 -5.11
C TYR A 39 9.43 -9.66 -5.03
N VAL A 40 8.49 -9.63 -4.08
CA VAL A 40 7.83 -8.39 -3.66
C VAL A 40 8.54 -7.86 -2.41
N TYR A 41 9.33 -6.79 -2.55
CA TYR A 41 9.98 -6.14 -1.42
C TYR A 41 9.02 -5.17 -0.72
N VAL A 42 8.87 -5.32 0.59
CA VAL A 42 7.84 -4.63 1.38
C VAL A 42 8.48 -3.67 2.36
N LYS A 43 7.94 -2.45 2.45
CA LYS A 43 8.30 -1.49 3.51
C LYS A 43 7.11 -0.67 3.95
N GLY A 44 6.92 -0.64 5.26
CA GLY A 44 5.95 0.17 5.97
C GLY A 44 6.62 1.31 6.73
N TYR A 45 5.91 2.42 6.84
CA TYR A 45 6.37 3.61 7.54
C TYR A 45 5.44 3.99 8.67
N GLU A 46 5.98 4.67 9.68
CA GLU A 46 5.24 5.23 10.82
C GLU A 46 4.23 4.22 11.41
N ASP A 47 2.99 4.67 11.62
CA ASP A 47 1.89 3.91 12.20
C ASP A 47 1.43 2.73 11.33
N LEU A 48 1.87 2.62 10.08
CA LEU A 48 1.60 1.44 9.26
C LEU A 48 2.73 0.42 9.27
N LYS A 49 3.92 0.72 9.81
CA LYS A 49 5.07 -0.19 9.81
C LYS A 49 4.76 -1.58 10.40
N PHE A 50 3.87 -1.66 11.39
CA PHE A 50 3.49 -2.94 11.99
C PHE A 50 2.83 -3.92 10.99
N TYR A 51 2.30 -3.44 9.85
CA TYR A 51 1.77 -4.30 8.80
C TYR A 51 2.85 -5.07 8.04
N GLU A 52 4.13 -4.68 8.07
CA GLU A 52 5.21 -5.45 7.42
C GLU A 52 5.18 -6.91 7.87
N ALA A 53 5.09 -7.15 9.18
CA ALA A 53 5.01 -8.51 9.72
C ALA A 53 3.78 -9.28 9.23
N PHE A 54 2.65 -8.60 9.03
CA PHE A 54 1.43 -9.19 8.51
C PHE A 54 1.57 -9.57 7.04
N VAL A 55 2.08 -8.65 6.21
CA VAL A 55 2.31 -8.86 4.78
C VAL A 55 3.34 -9.97 4.52
N LEU A 56 4.35 -10.09 5.37
CA LEU A 56 5.46 -11.04 5.21
C LEU A 56 5.17 -12.43 5.80
N ASN A 57 4.46 -12.50 6.94
CA ASN A 57 4.45 -13.72 7.77
C ASN A 57 3.06 -14.23 8.18
N SER A 58 1.97 -13.54 7.84
CA SER A 58 0.63 -14.01 8.21
C SER A 58 0.16 -15.18 7.32
N ASN A 59 -1.00 -15.77 7.67
CA ASN A 59 -1.68 -16.74 6.80
C ASN A 59 -2.21 -16.10 5.50
N GLU A 60 -2.26 -14.78 5.46
CA GLU A 60 -2.73 -13.96 4.33
C GLU A 60 -1.58 -13.10 3.80
N LYS A 61 -0.35 -13.59 3.91
CA LYS A 61 0.87 -12.94 3.41
C LYS A 61 0.87 -12.83 1.89
N LEU A 62 1.65 -11.90 1.35
CA LEU A 62 2.01 -11.93 -0.07
C LEU A 62 3.04 -13.03 -0.30
N GLU A 63 2.78 -13.93 -1.24
CA GLU A 63 3.75 -14.98 -1.59
C GLU A 63 5.02 -14.35 -2.21
N SER A 64 6.17 -14.98 -1.95
CA SER A 64 7.47 -14.45 -2.36
C SER A 64 7.74 -13.01 -1.89
N SER A 65 7.13 -12.56 -0.79
CA SER A 65 7.44 -11.25 -0.21
C SER A 65 8.69 -11.30 0.68
N ARG A 66 9.44 -10.19 0.69
CA ARG A 66 10.65 -9.97 1.50
C ARG A 66 10.65 -8.57 2.09
N SER A 67 11.31 -8.38 3.22
CA SER A 67 11.48 -7.02 3.74
C SER A 67 12.43 -6.23 2.82
N LEU A 68 12.08 -4.99 2.49
CA LEU A 68 13.00 -4.09 1.80
C LEU A 68 14.20 -3.74 2.68
N ASP A 69 14.02 -3.70 4.00
CA ASP A 69 15.08 -3.42 4.98
C ASP A 69 16.12 -4.56 5.06
N ASP A 70 15.84 -5.75 4.49
CA ASP A 70 16.81 -6.87 4.42
C ASP A 70 17.85 -6.68 3.30
N LEU A 71 17.59 -5.78 2.35
CA LEU A 71 18.54 -5.43 1.29
C LEU A 71 19.67 -4.56 1.84
N LYS A 72 20.90 -4.79 1.37
CA LYS A 72 22.01 -3.87 1.69
C LYS A 72 21.92 -2.60 0.85
N SER A 73 21.33 -2.70 -0.34
CA SER A 73 21.09 -1.59 -1.26
C SER A 73 19.88 -1.88 -2.15
N MET A 74 19.08 -0.85 -2.47
CA MET A 74 18.01 -0.95 -3.47
C MET A 74 18.52 -1.29 -4.88
N SER A 75 19.81 -1.14 -5.14
CA SER A 75 20.42 -1.58 -6.41
C SER A 75 20.47 -3.11 -6.57
N GLU A 76 20.10 -3.87 -5.54
CA GLU A 76 19.95 -5.34 -5.61
C GLU A 76 18.62 -5.76 -6.23
N ILE A 77 17.66 -4.83 -6.33
CA ILE A 77 16.35 -5.05 -6.97
C ILE A 77 16.57 -5.09 -8.49
N ASP A 78 16.08 -6.13 -9.15
CA ASP A 78 16.14 -6.26 -10.61
C ASP A 78 14.77 -6.08 -11.29
N SER A 79 14.73 -6.20 -12.62
CA SER A 79 13.51 -5.99 -13.42
C SER A 79 12.37 -6.96 -13.13
N THR A 80 12.66 -8.10 -12.50
CA THR A 80 11.66 -9.11 -12.11
C THR A 80 11.03 -8.81 -10.76
N ASP A 81 11.66 -7.98 -9.94
CA ASP A 81 11.18 -7.64 -8.61
C ASP A 81 10.16 -6.49 -8.65
N ARG A 82 9.37 -6.38 -7.58
CA ARG A 82 8.42 -5.28 -7.36
C ARG A 82 8.55 -4.77 -5.94
N VAL A 83 8.22 -3.50 -5.72
CA VAL A 83 8.23 -2.93 -4.36
C VAL A 83 6.82 -2.54 -3.92
N PHE A 84 6.48 -2.83 -2.67
CA PHE A 84 5.23 -2.46 -2.04
C PHE A 84 5.49 -1.57 -0.82
N LEU A 85 5.21 -0.28 -0.99
CA LEU A 85 5.38 0.75 0.02
C LEU A 85 4.04 1.16 0.62
N PHE A 86 3.97 1.32 1.93
CA PHE A 86 2.78 1.88 2.58
C PHE A 86 3.07 2.76 3.79
N SER A 87 2.43 3.93 3.82
CA SER A 87 2.65 4.94 4.84
C SER A 87 1.36 5.71 5.12
N PRO A 88 1.09 6.19 6.35
CA PRO A 88 0.03 7.16 6.58
C PRO A 88 0.11 8.37 5.64
N PHE A 89 1.31 8.90 5.41
CA PHE A 89 1.54 10.11 4.62
C PHE A 89 2.82 10.03 3.78
N TYR A 90 2.86 10.83 2.71
CA TYR A 90 4.08 11.04 1.92
C TYR A 90 5.02 12.01 2.65
N ASN A 91 5.91 11.47 3.48
CA ASN A 91 6.91 12.20 4.24
C ASN A 91 8.29 12.12 3.55
N GLU A 92 9.34 12.70 4.17
CA GLU A 92 10.69 12.74 3.60
C GLU A 92 11.29 11.34 3.39
N ASP A 93 11.06 10.40 4.33
CA ASP A 93 11.57 9.03 4.23
C ASP A 93 10.91 8.27 3.05
N VAL A 94 9.60 8.43 2.89
CA VAL A 94 8.85 7.86 1.76
C VAL A 94 9.31 8.49 0.45
N GLU A 95 9.51 9.81 0.41
CA GLU A 95 9.98 10.51 -0.78
C GLU A 95 11.38 10.03 -1.20
N GLN A 96 12.30 9.84 -0.25
CA GLN A 96 13.64 9.35 -0.52
C GLN A 96 13.60 7.97 -1.21
N ASP A 97 12.85 7.02 -0.66
CA ASP A 97 12.76 5.67 -1.21
C ASP A 97 12.03 5.67 -2.56
N VAL A 98 10.97 6.47 -2.72
CA VAL A 98 10.26 6.62 -4.00
C VAL A 98 11.15 7.18 -5.09
N GLN A 99 11.89 8.26 -4.82
CA GLN A 99 12.83 8.82 -5.80
C GLN A 99 13.90 7.80 -6.16
N ARG A 100 14.38 7.02 -5.18
CA ARG A 100 15.39 6.00 -5.42
C ARG A 100 14.88 4.88 -6.34
N LEU A 101 13.64 4.44 -6.16
CA LEU A 101 13.02 3.43 -7.01
C LEU A 101 12.81 3.95 -8.44
N ILE A 102 12.39 5.22 -8.59
CA ILE A 102 12.27 5.88 -9.89
C ILE A 102 13.63 5.96 -10.60
N GLU A 103 14.69 6.35 -9.90
CA GLU A 103 16.05 6.40 -10.46
C GLU A 103 16.57 5.03 -10.94
N LEU A 104 16.10 3.96 -10.29
CA LEU A 104 16.48 2.58 -10.59
C LEU A 104 15.56 1.91 -11.62
N ASP A 105 14.55 2.62 -12.13
CA ASP A 105 13.57 2.09 -13.08
C ASP A 105 12.83 0.85 -12.55
N VAL A 106 12.49 0.89 -11.25
CA VAL A 106 11.77 -0.19 -10.56
C VAL A 106 10.28 0.10 -10.55
N ASP A 107 9.46 -0.88 -10.90
CA ASP A 107 8.01 -0.83 -10.75
C ASP A 107 7.59 -1.03 -9.29
N PHE A 108 6.74 -0.16 -8.76
CA PHE A 108 6.32 -0.20 -7.36
C PHE A 108 4.89 0.27 -7.13
N VAL A 109 4.32 -0.22 -6.03
CA VAL A 109 3.04 0.21 -5.48
C VAL A 109 3.30 1.11 -4.28
N LEU A 110 2.59 2.24 -4.22
CA LEU A 110 2.59 3.14 -3.06
C LEU A 110 1.16 3.33 -2.54
N VAL A 111 0.95 3.01 -1.27
CA VAL A 111 -0.31 3.25 -0.56
C VAL A 111 -0.10 4.28 0.54
N CYS A 112 -0.54 5.51 0.31
CA CYS A 112 -0.51 6.57 1.33
C CYS A 112 -1.65 7.57 1.14
N ASN A 113 -1.82 8.53 2.05
CA ASN A 113 -2.69 9.68 1.74
C ASN A 113 -2.04 10.56 0.66
N ASN A 114 -2.89 11.25 -0.13
CA ASN A 114 -2.44 12.05 -1.28
C ASN A 114 -1.16 12.84 -1.02
N PRO A 115 -0.07 12.55 -1.76
CA PRO A 115 1.09 13.42 -1.75
C PRO A 115 0.67 14.82 -2.21
N LYS A 116 1.40 15.85 -1.77
CA LYS A 116 1.17 17.22 -2.25
C LYS A 116 1.72 17.43 -3.66
N ARG A 117 2.50 16.48 -4.16
CA ARG A 117 3.17 16.45 -5.45
C ARG A 117 2.57 15.29 -6.22
N ASP A 118 2.11 15.54 -7.45
CA ASP A 118 1.42 14.54 -8.27
C ASP A 118 2.18 14.24 -9.58
N ASP A 119 3.45 14.69 -9.69
CA ASP A 119 4.29 14.48 -10.86
C ASP A 119 5.21 13.28 -10.64
N PHE A 120 4.62 12.08 -10.81
CA PHE A 120 5.33 10.82 -10.76
C PHE A 120 5.14 10.06 -12.07
N PRO A 121 6.11 9.25 -12.51
CA PRO A 121 5.94 8.44 -13.70
C PRO A 121 4.84 7.40 -13.50
N GLU A 122 3.66 7.61 -14.10
CA GLU A 122 2.50 6.73 -13.96
C GLU A 122 2.76 5.28 -14.38
N HIS A 123 3.82 5.03 -15.16
CA HIS A 123 4.20 3.69 -15.59
C HIS A 123 5.02 2.92 -14.56
N LEU A 124 5.71 3.60 -13.64
CA LEU A 124 6.52 2.96 -12.58
C LEU A 124 5.78 2.94 -11.24
N MET A 125 5.01 3.98 -10.95
CA MET A 125 4.33 4.14 -9.66
C MET A 125 2.83 3.89 -9.77
N HIS A 126 2.40 2.76 -9.20
CA HIS A 126 0.99 2.45 -9.01
C HIS A 126 0.53 2.95 -7.64
N TYR A 127 -0.30 3.99 -7.62
CA TYR A 127 -0.68 4.68 -6.40
C TYR A 127 -2.11 4.37 -5.96
N VAL A 128 -2.30 4.16 -4.65
CA VAL A 128 -3.64 4.05 -4.03
C VAL A 128 -3.74 5.01 -2.85
N ASN A 129 -4.75 5.87 -2.86
CA ASN A 129 -4.99 6.83 -1.78
C ASN A 129 -5.65 6.16 -0.56
N LEU A 130 -5.01 6.24 0.61
CA LEU A 130 -5.55 5.75 1.88
C LEU A 130 -6.85 6.44 2.32
N SER A 131 -7.21 7.59 1.75
CA SER A 131 -8.49 8.27 2.01
C SER A 131 -8.75 8.62 3.50
N THR A 132 -7.68 8.76 4.27
CA THR A 132 -7.65 9.06 5.71
C THR A 132 -6.78 10.29 6.03
N PRO A 133 -6.94 11.45 5.36
CA PRO A 133 -6.00 12.58 5.49
C PRO A 133 -6.11 13.34 6.82
N ARG A 134 -7.10 13.03 7.65
CA ARG A 134 -7.37 13.71 8.92
C ARG A 134 -8.18 12.80 9.85
N PRO A 135 -8.17 13.07 11.16
CA PRO A 135 -9.03 12.35 12.07
C PRO A 135 -10.52 12.59 11.79
N ILE A 136 -11.35 11.59 12.09
CA ILE A 136 -12.76 11.51 11.72
C ILE A 136 -13.74 11.56 12.90
N VAL A 137 -13.27 11.31 14.13
CA VAL A 137 -14.11 11.40 15.34
C VAL A 137 -13.77 12.68 16.08
N TYR A 138 -14.82 13.45 16.39
CA TYR A 138 -14.77 14.66 17.20
C TYR A 138 -15.29 14.35 18.61
N THR A 139 -14.58 14.82 19.64
CA THR A 139 -15.08 14.81 21.02
C THR A 139 -16.10 15.93 21.23
N GLU A 140 -16.75 15.95 22.40
CA GLU A 140 -17.63 17.07 22.80
C GLU A 140 -16.88 18.40 22.89
N ASP A 141 -15.58 18.35 23.16
CA ASP A 141 -14.65 19.49 23.18
C ASP A 141 -14.05 19.82 21.81
N TYR A 142 -14.56 19.21 20.73
CA TYR A 142 -14.09 19.36 19.34
C TYR A 142 -12.68 18.82 19.05
N ASP A 143 -12.10 18.02 19.95
CA ASP A 143 -10.83 17.34 19.68
C ASP A 143 -11.00 16.27 18.60
N LYS A 144 -9.99 16.13 17.76
CA LYS A 144 -9.92 15.19 16.65
C LYS A 144 -9.11 13.97 17.06
N ILE A 145 -9.75 12.81 17.28
CA ILE A 145 -9.13 11.73 18.05
C ILE A 145 -8.86 10.41 17.32
N VAL A 146 -9.50 10.14 16.17
CA VAL A 146 -9.34 8.85 15.46
C VAL A 146 -9.03 9.07 14.00
N GLN A 147 -7.88 8.59 13.55
CA GLN A 147 -7.48 8.57 12.14
C GLN A 147 -7.18 7.13 11.72
N PRO A 148 -8.11 6.44 11.03
CA PRO A 148 -8.11 4.99 10.93
C PRO A 148 -7.24 4.48 9.77
N HIS A 149 -5.96 4.88 9.72
CA HIS A 149 -5.02 4.45 8.68
C HIS A 149 -4.95 2.92 8.57
N ALA A 150 -4.86 2.22 9.71
CA ALA A 150 -4.80 0.77 9.74
C ALA A 150 -6.03 0.10 9.11
N MET A 151 -7.24 0.59 9.40
CA MET A 151 -8.47 0.02 8.82
C MET A 151 -8.55 0.28 7.32
N ALA A 152 -8.13 1.47 6.88
CA ALA A 152 -8.11 1.81 5.46
C ALA A 152 -7.06 0.99 4.70
N PHE A 153 -5.85 0.87 5.24
CA PHE A 153 -4.79 0.07 4.65
C PHE A 153 -5.17 -1.41 4.59
N ASN A 154 -5.75 -1.97 5.65
CA ASN A 154 -6.16 -3.37 5.65
C ASN A 154 -7.26 -3.67 4.62
N TYR A 155 -8.20 -2.72 4.41
CA TYR A 155 -9.17 -2.82 3.31
C TYR A 155 -8.45 -2.87 1.95
N VAL A 156 -7.54 -1.92 1.68
CA VAL A 156 -6.76 -1.89 0.42
C VAL A 156 -5.94 -3.16 0.24
N TYR A 157 -5.27 -3.63 1.31
CA TYR A 157 -4.49 -4.85 1.29
C TYR A 157 -5.34 -6.07 0.95
N TYR A 158 -6.54 -6.20 1.52
CA TYR A 158 -7.41 -7.33 1.24
C TYR A 158 -7.99 -7.31 -0.17
N GLU A 159 -8.28 -6.13 -0.72
CA GLU A 159 -8.64 -6.01 -2.13
C GLU A 159 -7.47 -6.42 -3.03
N ILE A 160 -6.25 -5.91 -2.79
CA ILE A 160 -5.04 -6.32 -3.51
C ILE A 160 -4.84 -7.84 -3.42
N TYR A 161 -4.86 -8.39 -2.21
CA TYR A 161 -4.64 -9.80 -1.95
C TYR A 161 -5.67 -10.66 -2.68
N THR A 162 -6.95 -10.29 -2.64
CA THR A 162 -8.02 -11.02 -3.31
C THR A 162 -7.83 -11.02 -4.82
N GLN A 163 -7.55 -9.85 -5.42
CA GLN A 163 -7.25 -9.71 -6.85
C GLN A 163 -6.04 -10.57 -7.26
N MET A 164 -4.97 -10.57 -6.45
CA MET A 164 -3.79 -11.40 -6.71
C MET A 164 -4.11 -12.89 -6.65
N ILE A 165 -4.89 -13.34 -5.65
CA ILE A 165 -5.31 -14.75 -5.55
C ILE A 165 -6.17 -15.17 -6.74
N GLU A 166 -7.07 -14.32 -7.22
CA GLU A 166 -7.86 -14.58 -8.43
C GLU A 166 -6.96 -14.71 -9.67
N MET A 167 -6.02 -13.79 -9.85
CA MET A 167 -5.05 -13.84 -10.96
C MET A 167 -4.17 -15.09 -10.93
N THR A 168 -3.67 -15.51 -9.76
CA THR A 168 -2.84 -16.73 -9.65
C THR A 168 -3.63 -17.98 -10.00
N ARG A 169 -4.90 -18.08 -9.57
CA ARG A 169 -5.76 -19.23 -9.89
C ARG A 169 -6.03 -19.35 -11.39
N ASP A 170 -6.24 -18.22 -12.05
CA ASP A 170 -6.44 -18.19 -13.50
C ASP A 170 -5.17 -18.62 -14.28
N LEU A 171 -4.00 -18.47 -13.67
CA LEU A 171 -2.70 -18.86 -14.24
C LEU A 171 -2.35 -20.35 -14.04
N ASN A 172 -3.18 -21.15 -13.34
CA ASN A 172 -2.90 -22.55 -12.96
C ASN A 172 -1.54 -22.75 -12.24
N LEU A 173 -1.11 -21.75 -11.46
CA LEU A 173 0.03 -21.86 -10.54
C LEU A 173 -0.40 -22.43 -9.19
#